data_AF-R7HM60-F1
#
_entry.id   AF-R7HM60-F1
#
_cell.length_a   1.000
_cell.length_b   1.000
_cell.length_c   1.000
_cell.angle_alpha   90.00
_cell.angle_beta   90.00
_cell.angle_gamma   90.00
#
_symmetry.space_group_name_H-M   'P 1'
#
loop_
_entity.id
_entity.type
_entity.pdbx_description
1 polymer ?
#
loop_
_entity_poly.entity_id
_entity_poly.type
_entity_poly.pdbx_seq_one_letter_code
_entity_poly.pdbx_strand_id
1 'polypeptide(L)'
;MNYIYDIVLNFNKEYYSFYEWNRKDNIINVKKIPLFLVDNERFNIMKYDNVCVSKDFINVIRDKTYTYTRSKLGPSLLISNEKEVIAIMFNENGNLIKRSSLTLDEEEEVLDEIVNNEIYNIPIIKHTKVNNDNVTRSIREKRDFLLKYISNEKNDINLKYLYYDYFEKDEDNIKDIKDKLIKEIKNNWNKRLNKFYDTAIIFSKIKN
;
A
#
# COMPACT_ATOMS: atom_id res chain seq x y z
N MET A 1 -17.42 -20.54 -9.71
CA MET A 1 -16.35 -19.58 -9.39
C MET A 1 -16.16 -18.73 -10.62
N ASN A 2 -16.52 -17.46 -10.52
CA ASN A 2 -16.47 -16.54 -11.66
C ASN A 2 -15.04 -16.07 -11.85
N TYR A 3 -14.71 -15.68 -13.08
CA TYR A 3 -13.37 -15.28 -13.45
C TYR A 3 -13.43 -14.02 -14.28
N ILE A 4 -12.51 -13.11 -14.00
CA ILE A 4 -12.26 -11.91 -14.77
C ILE A 4 -10.99 -12.15 -15.58
N TYR A 5 -10.96 -11.59 -16.79
CA TYR A 5 -9.90 -11.79 -17.75
C TYR A 5 -9.24 -10.46 -18.10
N ASP A 6 -7.97 -10.54 -18.50
CA ASP A 6 -7.25 -9.43 -19.14
C ASP A 6 -7.26 -8.11 -18.35
N ILE A 7 -6.86 -8.18 -17.08
CA ILE A 7 -6.73 -7.00 -16.21
C ILE A 7 -5.29 -6.68 -15.84
N VAL A 8 -5.09 -5.46 -15.37
CA VAL A 8 -3.82 -4.93 -14.89
C VAL A 8 -3.88 -4.70 -13.38
N LEU A 9 -2.91 -5.25 -12.65
CA LEU A 9 -2.84 -5.11 -11.19
C LEU A 9 -1.49 -4.53 -10.74
N ASN A 10 -1.57 -3.68 -9.72
CA ASN A 10 -0.46 -3.05 -9.02
C ASN A 10 -0.42 -3.50 -7.55
N PHE A 11 0.06 -4.72 -7.31
CA PHE A 11 0.08 -5.28 -5.96
C PHE A 11 1.09 -4.58 -5.04
N ASN A 12 0.57 -3.92 -4.01
CA ASN A 12 1.30 -3.24 -2.95
C ASN A 12 0.96 -3.83 -1.58
N LYS A 13 1.82 -3.62 -0.57
CA LYS A 13 1.57 -4.10 0.79
C LYS A 13 0.26 -3.54 1.35
N GLU A 14 0.03 -2.25 1.12
CA GLU A 14 -1.18 -1.53 1.49
C GLU A 14 -2.05 -1.29 0.25
N TYR A 15 -3.33 -1.03 0.48
CA TYR A 15 -4.24 -0.65 -0.61
C TYR A 15 -3.96 0.79 -1.03
N TYR A 16 -3.75 0.99 -2.32
CA TYR A 16 -3.67 2.30 -2.96
C TYR A 16 -4.72 2.37 -4.06
N SER A 17 -5.42 3.50 -4.15
CA SER A 17 -6.32 3.77 -5.27
C SER A 17 -5.54 3.87 -6.58
N PHE A 18 -6.18 3.61 -7.71
CA PHE A 18 -5.52 3.56 -9.02
C PHE A 18 -4.79 4.87 -9.37
N TYR A 19 -5.36 6.02 -8.98
CA TYR A 19 -4.76 7.34 -9.21
C TYR A 19 -3.51 7.62 -8.34
N GLU A 20 -3.23 6.77 -7.35
CA GLU A 20 -2.00 6.80 -6.54
C GLU A 20 -0.93 5.81 -7.03
N TRP A 21 -1.16 5.13 -8.17
CA TRP A 21 -0.16 4.26 -8.77
C TRP A 21 1.03 5.07 -9.26
N ASN A 22 2.23 4.51 -9.06
CA ASN A 22 3.48 5.14 -9.43
C ASN A 22 4.08 4.43 -10.66
N ARG A 23 4.71 5.19 -11.56
CA ARG A 23 5.40 4.63 -12.74
C ARG A 23 6.53 3.65 -12.41
N LYS A 24 7.07 3.72 -11.19
CA LYS A 24 8.10 2.81 -10.68
C LYS A 24 7.53 1.51 -10.11
N ASP A 25 6.22 1.39 -10.02
CA ASP A 25 5.58 0.20 -9.49
C ASP A 25 5.70 -0.97 -10.47
N ASN A 26 5.65 -2.18 -9.91
CA ASN A 26 5.66 -3.40 -10.69
C ASN A 26 4.23 -3.78 -11.10
N ILE A 27 3.81 -3.24 -12.24
CA ILE A 27 2.52 -3.53 -12.85
C ILE A 27 2.52 -4.95 -13.46
N ILE A 28 1.44 -5.70 -13.22
CA ILE A 28 1.32 -7.09 -13.64
C ILE A 28 0.07 -7.26 -14.51
N ASN A 29 0.26 -7.82 -15.70
CA ASN A 29 -0.85 -8.21 -16.58
C ASN A 29 -1.34 -9.61 -16.21
N VAL A 30 -2.59 -9.68 -15.77
CA VAL A 30 -3.27 -10.90 -15.34
C VAL A 30 -4.25 -11.32 -16.41
N LYS A 31 -4.04 -12.51 -16.97
CA LYS A 31 -4.89 -13.11 -18.00
C LYS A 31 -6.21 -13.60 -17.43
N LYS A 32 -6.20 -14.13 -16.20
CA LYS A 32 -7.36 -14.73 -15.56
C LYS A 32 -7.22 -14.68 -14.05
N ILE A 33 -8.26 -14.25 -13.33
CA ILE A 33 -8.29 -14.20 -11.86
C ILE A 33 -9.70 -14.56 -11.35
N PRO A 34 -9.84 -15.34 -10.26
CA PRO A 34 -11.15 -15.64 -9.70
C PRO A 34 -11.75 -14.44 -8.98
N LEU A 35 -13.07 -14.32 -9.01
CA LEU A 35 -13.86 -13.27 -8.39
C LEU A 35 -14.84 -13.85 -7.37
N PHE A 36 -14.92 -13.20 -6.21
CA PHE A 36 -15.87 -13.52 -5.14
C PHE A 36 -16.64 -12.26 -4.73
N LEU A 37 -17.97 -12.36 -4.66
CA LEU A 37 -18.77 -11.37 -3.98
C LEU A 37 -18.70 -11.62 -2.48
N VAL A 38 -18.49 -10.58 -1.68
CA VAL A 38 -18.44 -10.64 -0.21
C VAL A 38 -19.27 -9.51 0.38
N ASP A 39 -19.67 -9.64 1.65
CA ASP A 39 -20.31 -8.53 2.35
C ASP A 39 -19.33 -7.36 2.60
N ASN A 40 -19.90 -6.20 2.88
CA ASN A 40 -19.15 -4.97 3.09
C ASN A 40 -18.22 -5.01 4.32
N GLU A 41 -18.54 -5.80 5.36
CA GLU A 41 -17.68 -5.92 6.54
C GLU A 41 -16.39 -6.66 6.18
N ARG A 42 -16.51 -7.83 5.54
CA ARG A 42 -15.37 -8.62 5.05
C ARG A 42 -14.55 -7.86 4.03
N PHE A 43 -15.21 -7.13 3.13
CA PHE A 43 -14.53 -6.29 2.15
C PHE A 43 -13.61 -5.27 2.84
N ASN A 44 -14.12 -4.53 3.83
CA ASN A 44 -13.33 -3.53 4.56
C ASN A 44 -12.20 -4.16 5.39
N ILE A 45 -12.45 -5.31 6.04
CA ILE A 45 -11.41 -6.07 6.75
C ILE A 45 -10.29 -6.46 5.79
N MET A 46 -10.61 -7.03 4.63
CA MET A 46 -9.60 -7.41 3.63
C MET A 46 -8.87 -6.20 3.05
N LYS A 47 -9.57 -5.07 2.86
CA LYS A 47 -9.02 -3.85 2.29
C LYS A 47 -8.01 -3.16 3.20
N TYR A 48 -8.24 -3.16 4.53
CA TYR A 48 -7.45 -2.34 5.45
C TYR A 48 -6.71 -3.11 6.55
N ASP A 49 -7.19 -4.27 7.01
CA ASP A 49 -6.63 -4.99 8.14
C ASP A 49 -5.59 -6.03 7.73
N ASN A 50 -4.70 -6.43 8.63
CA ASN A 50 -3.92 -7.65 8.40
C ASN A 50 -4.82 -8.86 8.62
N VAL A 51 -4.94 -9.72 7.61
CA VAL A 51 -5.87 -10.86 7.61
C VAL A 51 -5.12 -12.17 7.40
N CYS A 52 -5.58 -13.22 8.07
CA CYS A 52 -5.21 -14.61 7.77
C CYS A 52 -6.48 -15.44 7.55
N VAL A 53 -6.49 -16.19 6.45
CA VAL A 53 -7.59 -17.08 6.06
C VAL A 53 -7.20 -18.55 6.24
N SER A 54 -8.18 -19.45 6.14
CA SER A 54 -7.92 -20.89 6.24
C SER A 54 -7.06 -21.43 5.11
N LYS A 55 -6.25 -22.44 5.41
CA LYS A 55 -5.45 -23.16 4.40
C LYS A 55 -6.33 -23.85 3.36
N ASP A 56 -7.52 -24.30 3.75
CA ASP A 56 -8.49 -24.90 2.83
C ASP A 56 -8.94 -23.88 1.78
N PHE A 57 -9.21 -22.65 2.18
CA PHE A 57 -9.53 -21.58 1.24
C PHE A 57 -8.34 -21.25 0.33
N ILE A 58 -7.11 -21.22 0.85
CA ILE A 58 -5.91 -21.06 0.03
C ILE A 58 -5.79 -22.16 -1.02
N ASN A 59 -6.09 -23.41 -0.68
CA ASN A 59 -6.08 -24.52 -1.63
C ASN A 59 -7.14 -24.35 -2.75
N VAL A 60 -8.29 -23.72 -2.46
CA VAL A 60 -9.33 -23.43 -3.46
C VAL A 60 -8.83 -22.43 -4.52
N ILE A 61 -8.11 -21.39 -4.08
CA ILE A 61 -7.65 -20.30 -4.96
C ILE A 61 -6.24 -20.52 -5.52
N ARG A 62 -5.50 -21.51 -5.02
CA ARG A 62 -4.14 -21.84 -5.48
C ARG A 62 -4.15 -22.17 -6.98
N ASP A 63 -3.20 -21.60 -7.70
CA ASP A 63 -3.01 -21.78 -9.15
C ASP A 63 -4.26 -21.47 -10.01
N LYS A 64 -5.19 -20.66 -9.48
CA LYS A 64 -6.38 -20.21 -10.23
C LYS A 64 -6.16 -18.89 -10.97
N THR A 65 -5.08 -18.19 -10.66
CA THR A 65 -4.71 -16.91 -11.26
C THR A 65 -3.57 -17.10 -12.25
N TYR A 66 -3.79 -16.65 -13.48
CA TYR A 66 -2.85 -16.80 -14.58
C TYR A 66 -2.35 -15.44 -15.03
N THR A 67 -1.03 -15.29 -15.11
CA THR A 67 -0.37 -14.10 -15.66
C THR A 67 0.10 -14.35 -17.08
N TYR A 68 0.25 -13.28 -17.86
CA TYR A 68 0.83 -13.37 -19.21
C TYR A 68 2.32 -13.75 -19.18
N THR A 69 3.03 -13.36 -18.12
CA THR A 69 4.40 -13.79 -17.86
C THR A 69 4.39 -15.11 -17.07
N ARG A 70 5.40 -15.97 -17.27
CA ARG A 70 5.56 -17.25 -16.53
C ARG A 70 5.89 -17.07 -15.03
N SER A 71 5.84 -15.84 -14.52
CA SER A 71 6.07 -15.53 -13.12
C SER A 71 4.97 -16.14 -12.26
N LYS A 72 5.33 -16.99 -11.29
CA LYS A 72 4.36 -17.52 -10.34
C LYS A 72 3.90 -16.41 -9.40
N LEU A 73 2.63 -16.00 -9.56
CA LEU A 73 1.94 -15.15 -8.59
C LEU A 73 1.50 -16.02 -7.40
N GLY A 74 1.47 -15.46 -6.19
CA GLY A 74 0.87 -16.15 -5.04
C GLY A 74 -0.64 -16.36 -5.23
N PRO A 75 -1.29 -17.14 -4.35
CA PRO A 75 -2.74 -17.32 -4.36
C PRO A 75 -3.45 -15.96 -4.32
N SER A 76 -4.11 -15.59 -5.41
CA SER A 76 -4.66 -14.24 -5.62
C SER A 76 -6.07 -14.31 -6.17
N LEU A 77 -6.90 -13.33 -5.84
CA LEU A 77 -8.30 -13.25 -6.26
C LEU A 77 -8.79 -11.81 -6.24
N LEU A 78 -9.93 -11.57 -6.88
CA LEU A 78 -10.72 -10.35 -6.75
C LEU A 78 -11.83 -10.57 -5.72
N ILE A 79 -12.06 -9.55 -4.89
CA ILE A 79 -13.28 -9.45 -4.09
C ILE A 79 -14.04 -8.19 -4.46
N SER A 80 -15.36 -8.25 -4.33
CA SER A 80 -16.23 -7.10 -4.45
C SER A 80 -17.32 -7.11 -3.40
N ASN A 81 -17.81 -5.92 -3.05
CA ASN A 81 -18.99 -5.68 -2.22
C ASN A 81 -20.13 -5.01 -3.02
N GLU A 82 -20.19 -5.23 -4.34
CA GLU A 82 -21.11 -4.60 -5.32
C GLU A 82 -20.84 -3.12 -5.61
N LYS A 83 -19.96 -2.47 -4.86
CA LYS A 83 -19.64 -1.04 -5.03
C LYS A 83 -18.22 -0.81 -5.52
N GLU A 84 -17.30 -1.64 -5.05
CA GLU A 84 -15.89 -1.55 -5.33
C GLU A 84 -15.33 -2.95 -5.57
N VAL A 85 -14.20 -3.02 -6.28
CA VAL A 85 -13.47 -4.25 -6.57
C VAL A 85 -12.02 -4.06 -6.16
N ILE A 86 -11.48 -5.02 -5.40
CA ILE A 86 -10.06 -5.04 -5.08
C ILE A 86 -9.46 -6.41 -5.37
N ALA A 87 -8.23 -6.42 -5.84
CA ALA A 87 -7.44 -7.63 -5.91
C ALA A 87 -6.66 -7.83 -4.62
N ILE A 88 -6.62 -9.06 -4.14
CA ILE A 88 -5.87 -9.44 -2.95
C ILE A 88 -4.97 -10.63 -3.26
N MET A 89 -3.79 -10.63 -2.66
CA MET A 89 -2.81 -11.72 -2.77
C MET A 89 -2.44 -12.22 -1.37
N PHE A 90 -2.48 -13.53 -1.23
CA PHE A 90 -2.08 -14.25 -0.03
C PHE A 90 -0.71 -14.90 -0.22
N ASN A 91 -0.08 -15.29 0.89
CA ASN A 91 1.00 -16.27 0.88
C ASN A 91 0.44 -17.68 1.10
N GLU A 92 1.30 -18.70 0.94
CA GLU A 92 0.93 -20.12 1.14
C GLU A 92 0.44 -20.44 2.56
N ASN A 93 0.76 -19.61 3.55
CA ASN A 93 0.31 -19.77 4.93
C ASN A 93 -1.09 -19.18 5.18
N GLY A 94 -1.67 -18.51 4.18
CA GLY A 94 -2.98 -17.85 4.29
C GLY A 94 -2.95 -16.43 4.80
N ASN A 95 -1.78 -15.80 4.98
CA ASN A 95 -1.71 -14.38 5.32
C ASN A 95 -1.91 -13.54 4.07
N LEU A 96 -2.75 -12.51 4.17
CA LEU A 96 -2.92 -11.50 3.13
C LEU A 96 -1.67 -10.60 3.10
N ILE A 97 -0.96 -10.59 1.98
CA ILE A 97 0.36 -9.94 1.84
C ILE A 97 0.33 -8.68 0.97
N LYS A 98 -0.56 -8.64 -0.04
CA LYS A 98 -0.66 -7.49 -0.94
C LYS A 98 -2.10 -7.27 -1.42
N ARG A 99 -2.35 -6.04 -1.86
CA ARG A 99 -3.61 -5.55 -2.40
C ARG A 99 -3.36 -4.74 -3.64
N SER A 100 -4.34 -4.67 -4.52
CA SER A 100 -4.35 -3.77 -5.67
C SER A 100 -5.75 -3.26 -5.88
N SER A 101 -5.87 -2.00 -6.29
CA SER A 101 -7.04 -1.52 -7.01
C SER A 101 -7.05 -2.10 -8.43
N LEU A 102 -8.13 -1.89 -9.15
CA LEU A 102 -8.19 -2.02 -10.60
C LEU A 102 -8.15 -0.61 -11.21
N THR A 103 -7.92 -0.49 -12.51
CA THR A 103 -8.22 0.78 -13.19
C THR A 103 -9.73 1.03 -13.19
N LEU A 104 -10.16 2.28 -13.41
CA LEU A 104 -11.58 2.63 -13.41
C LEU A 104 -12.38 1.78 -14.40
N ASP A 105 -11.90 1.72 -15.65
CA ASP A 105 -12.59 1.01 -16.73
C ASP A 105 -12.72 -0.49 -16.39
N GLU A 106 -11.65 -1.12 -15.89
CA GLU A 106 -11.67 -2.52 -15.48
C GLU A 106 -12.57 -2.77 -14.26
N GLU A 107 -12.62 -1.84 -13.30
CA GLU A 107 -13.49 -1.98 -12.12
C GLU A 107 -14.97 -1.95 -12.52
N GLU A 108 -15.36 -1.05 -13.43
CA GLU A 108 -16.72 -0.97 -13.97
C GLU A 108 -17.10 -2.27 -14.70
N GLU A 109 -16.22 -2.78 -15.58
CA GLU A 109 -16.45 -4.05 -16.27
C GLU A 109 -16.63 -5.23 -15.31
N VAL A 110 -15.87 -5.27 -14.21
CA VAL A 110 -16.01 -6.34 -13.21
C VAL A 110 -17.31 -6.22 -12.41
N LEU A 111 -17.75 -5.00 -12.11
CA LEU A 111 -19.01 -4.77 -11.40
C LEU A 111 -20.23 -5.24 -12.20
N ASP A 112 -20.20 -5.07 -13.53
CA ASP A 112 -21.25 -5.56 -14.42
C ASP A 112 -21.37 -7.11 -14.42
N GLU A 113 -20.25 -7.81 -14.21
CA GLU A 113 -20.21 -9.28 -14.11
C GLU A 113 -20.69 -9.83 -12.75
N ILE A 114 -20.91 -8.97 -11.73
CA ILE A 114 -21.24 -9.39 -10.36
C ILE A 114 -22.74 -9.54 -10.12
N VAL A 115 -23.59 -9.00 -10.99
CA VAL A 115 -25.04 -8.78 -10.78
C VAL A 115 -25.83 -10.03 -10.33
N ASN A 116 -25.34 -11.25 -10.58
CA ASN A 116 -26.00 -12.51 -10.18
C ASN A 116 -25.19 -13.39 -9.21
N ASN A 117 -24.16 -12.84 -8.56
CA ASN A 117 -23.27 -13.63 -7.72
C ASN A 117 -23.84 -13.77 -6.31
N GLU A 118 -23.71 -14.96 -5.72
CA GLU A 118 -24.03 -15.15 -4.30
C GLU A 118 -22.90 -14.64 -3.41
N ILE A 119 -23.26 -14.07 -2.26
CA ILE A 119 -22.29 -13.62 -1.25
C ILE A 119 -21.54 -14.84 -0.71
N TYR A 120 -20.22 -14.85 -0.91
CA TYR A 120 -19.32 -15.87 -0.44
C TYR A 120 -18.70 -15.48 0.91
N ASN A 121 -18.86 -16.34 1.91
CA ASN A 121 -18.28 -16.13 3.23
C ASN A 121 -16.83 -16.66 3.27
N ILE A 122 -15.85 -15.78 2.99
CA ILE A 122 -14.43 -16.13 3.10
C ILE A 122 -14.07 -16.47 4.56
N PRO A 123 -13.46 -17.63 4.84
CA PRO A 123 -13.15 -18.08 6.20
C PRO A 123 -11.90 -17.37 6.77
N ILE A 124 -12.12 -16.23 7.41
CA ILE A 124 -11.11 -15.47 8.14
C ILE A 124 -10.84 -16.15 9.50
N ILE A 125 -9.59 -16.52 9.75
CA ILE A 125 -9.14 -17.12 11.03
C ILE A 125 -8.82 -16.03 12.05
N LYS A 126 -8.11 -14.99 11.60
CA LYS A 126 -7.69 -13.86 12.44
C LYS A 126 -7.57 -12.61 11.59
N HIS A 127 -7.91 -11.47 12.19
CA HIS A 127 -7.55 -10.17 11.64
C HIS A 127 -7.10 -9.23 12.76
N THR A 128 -6.25 -8.28 12.41
CA THR A 128 -5.82 -7.21 13.32
C THR A 128 -5.95 -5.88 12.61
N LYS A 129 -6.63 -4.93 13.25
CA LYS A 129 -6.80 -3.58 12.73
C LYS A 129 -5.46 -2.90 12.50
N VAL A 130 -5.31 -2.30 11.34
CA VAL A 130 -4.16 -1.45 11.02
C VAL A 130 -4.59 0.00 11.19
N ASN A 131 -3.78 0.78 11.91
CA ASN A 131 -4.03 2.20 12.03
C ASN A 131 -3.63 2.87 10.71
N ASN A 132 -4.62 3.23 9.89
CA ASN A 132 -4.38 3.94 8.65
C ASN A 132 -4.47 5.45 8.90
N ASP A 133 -3.34 6.12 8.75
CA ASP A 133 -3.31 7.57 8.65
C ASP A 133 -4.00 7.98 7.34
N ASN A 134 -4.92 8.93 7.38
CA ASN A 134 -5.62 9.50 6.22
C ASN A 134 -4.69 10.40 5.38
N VAL A 135 -3.55 9.86 4.96
CA VAL A 135 -2.54 10.53 4.15
C VAL A 135 -2.36 9.80 2.83
N THR A 136 -2.12 10.57 1.77
CA THR A 136 -1.84 10.01 0.45
C THR A 136 -0.52 9.23 0.45
N ARG A 137 -0.39 8.30 -0.50
CA ARG A 137 0.84 7.56 -0.74
C ARG A 137 2.05 8.47 -0.87
N SER A 138 1.92 9.56 -1.62
CA SER A 138 3.01 10.52 -1.82
C SER A 138 3.50 11.12 -0.50
N ILE A 139 2.57 11.49 0.38
CA ILE A 139 2.93 12.03 1.71
C ILE A 139 3.64 10.96 2.53
N ARG A 140 3.15 9.72 2.52
CA ARG A 140 3.76 8.60 3.25
C ARG A 140 5.19 8.31 2.78
N GLU A 141 5.41 8.24 1.46
CA GLU A 141 6.74 8.03 0.88
C GLU A 141 7.71 9.16 1.25
N LYS A 142 7.25 10.42 1.23
CA LYS A 142 8.06 11.57 1.67
C LYS A 142 8.39 11.51 3.16
N ARG A 143 7.41 11.15 4.02
CA ARG A 143 7.62 10.95 5.46
C ARG A 143 8.66 9.87 5.72
N ASP A 144 8.51 8.70 5.10
CA ASP A 144 9.41 7.57 5.27
C ASP A 144 10.84 7.92 4.84
N PHE A 145 10.99 8.63 3.72
CA PHE A 145 12.28 9.14 3.27
C PHE A 145 12.91 10.07 4.32
N LEU A 146 12.16 11.06 4.82
CA LEU A 146 12.69 12.01 5.81
C LEU A 146 13.09 11.32 7.11
N LEU A 147 12.24 10.43 7.63
CA LEU A 147 12.53 9.68 8.84
C LEU A 147 13.80 8.84 8.67
N LYS A 148 13.94 8.15 7.53
CA LYS A 148 15.14 7.37 7.21
C LYS A 148 16.38 8.26 7.04
N TYR A 149 16.25 9.39 6.37
CA TYR A 149 17.33 10.36 6.17
C TYR A 149 17.83 10.89 7.51
N ILE A 150 16.95 11.46 8.35
CA ILE A 150 17.31 12.03 9.65
C ILE A 150 17.93 10.98 10.58
N SER A 151 17.37 9.77 10.60
CA SER A 151 17.88 8.70 11.46
C SER A 151 19.31 8.30 11.06
N ASN A 152 19.57 8.17 9.76
CA ASN A 152 20.85 7.69 9.23
C ASN A 152 21.88 8.80 8.95
N GLU A 153 21.49 10.07 9.00
CA GLU A 153 22.37 11.20 8.76
C GLU A 153 23.45 11.27 9.85
N LYS A 154 24.71 11.37 9.41
CA LYS A 154 25.92 11.46 10.25
C LYS A 154 26.59 12.83 10.16
N ASN A 155 26.21 13.65 9.19
CA ASN A 155 26.72 15.00 9.04
C ASN A 155 25.91 15.95 9.93
N ASP A 156 26.51 16.34 11.04
CA ASP A 156 25.93 17.24 12.03
C ASP A 156 25.58 18.62 11.46
N ILE A 157 26.38 19.12 10.50
CA ILE A 157 26.13 20.42 9.85
C ILE A 157 24.83 20.36 9.05
N ASN A 158 24.61 19.29 8.30
CA ASN A 158 23.39 19.13 7.50
C ASN A 158 22.14 19.07 8.39
N LEU A 159 22.23 18.37 9.55
CA LEU A 159 21.13 18.27 10.50
C LEU A 159 20.83 19.62 11.16
N LYS A 160 21.87 20.36 11.59
CA LYS A 160 21.72 21.71 12.14
C LYS A 160 21.12 22.67 11.13
N TYR A 161 21.58 22.64 9.88
CA TYR A 161 21.01 23.46 8.81
C TYR A 161 19.53 23.16 8.59
N LEU A 162 19.18 21.88 8.45
CA LEU A 162 17.79 21.46 8.26
C LEU A 162 16.90 21.85 9.44
N TYR A 163 17.41 21.73 10.66
CA TYR A 163 16.70 22.14 11.87
C TYR A 163 16.47 23.66 11.89
N TYR A 164 17.50 24.45 11.58
CA TYR A 164 17.40 25.90 11.51
C TYR A 164 16.44 26.34 10.41
N ASP A 165 16.53 25.78 9.21
CA ASP A 165 15.64 26.10 8.08
C ASP A 165 14.17 25.82 8.40
N TYR A 166 13.89 24.78 9.20
CA TYR A 166 12.53 24.42 9.57
C TYR A 166 11.97 25.19 10.78
N PHE A 167 12.74 25.28 11.87
CA PHE A 167 12.31 25.84 13.15
C PHE A 167 12.73 27.30 13.37
N GLU A 168 13.60 27.85 12.52
CA GLU A 168 14.21 29.18 12.64
C GLU A 168 14.93 29.35 13.98
N LYS A 169 15.57 28.27 14.47
CA LYS A 169 16.25 28.21 15.77
C LYS A 169 17.54 27.42 15.66
N ASP A 170 18.54 27.86 16.40
CA ASP A 170 19.77 27.10 16.61
C ASP A 170 19.58 26.05 17.72
N GLU A 171 20.20 24.89 17.53
CA GLU A 171 20.28 23.81 18.50
C GLU A 171 21.61 23.09 18.28
N ASP A 172 22.33 22.83 19.36
CA ASP A 172 23.64 22.17 19.28
C ASP A 172 23.56 20.68 19.55
N ASN A 173 22.55 20.25 20.30
CA ASN A 173 22.36 18.84 20.61
C ASN A 173 21.72 18.10 19.43
N ILE A 174 22.53 17.31 18.72
CA ILE A 174 22.10 16.49 17.58
C ILE A 174 20.98 15.51 17.93
N LYS A 175 20.99 14.96 19.16
CA LYS A 175 19.94 14.06 19.60
C LYS A 175 18.60 14.79 19.69
N ASP A 176 18.60 15.98 20.29
CA ASP A 176 17.39 16.80 20.43
C ASP A 176 16.90 17.30 19.06
N ILE A 177 17.81 17.64 18.14
CA ILE A 177 17.48 17.96 16.74
C ILE A 177 16.72 16.81 16.09
N LYS A 178 17.29 15.59 16.13
CA LYS A 178 16.67 14.41 15.52
C LYS A 178 15.30 14.12 16.14
N ASP A 179 15.20 14.15 17.46
CA ASP A 179 13.95 13.85 18.17
C ASP A 179 12.86 14.87 17.85
N LYS A 180 13.18 16.17 17.83
CA LYS A 180 12.23 17.24 17.48
C LYS A 180 11.77 17.13 16.02
N LEU A 181 12.68 16.91 15.07
CA LEU A 181 12.33 16.74 13.65
C LEU A 181 11.47 15.49 13.42
N ILE A 182 11.84 14.35 14.03
CA ILE A 182 11.07 13.10 13.90
C ILE A 182 9.66 13.27 14.47
N LYS A 183 9.52 13.94 15.62
CA LYS A 183 8.23 14.22 16.24
C LYS A 183 7.35 15.07 15.32
N GLU A 184 7.92 16.10 14.71
CA GLU A 184 7.20 16.99 13.80
C GLU A 184 6.72 16.25 12.54
N ILE A 185 7.61 15.48 11.91
CA ILE A 185 7.30 14.70 10.68
C ILE A 185 6.16 13.71 10.92
N LYS A 186 6.12 13.08 12.10
CA LYS A 186 5.07 12.10 12.46
C LYS A 186 3.73 12.77 12.72
N ASN A 187 3.71 13.93 13.38
CA ASN A 187 2.48 14.49 13.93
C ASN A 187 1.75 15.45 12.98
N ASN A 188 2.46 16.20 12.12
CA ASN A 188 1.82 17.30 11.39
C ASN A 188 2.43 17.52 9.99
N TRP A 189 1.95 16.80 8.98
CA TRP A 189 2.42 17.03 7.61
C TRP A 189 1.87 18.34 7.04
N ASN A 190 2.76 19.27 6.70
CA ASN A 190 2.39 20.61 6.24
C ASN A 190 3.21 21.04 5.00
N LYS A 191 2.89 22.22 4.42
CA LYS A 191 3.59 22.74 3.26
C LYS A 191 5.09 23.02 3.50
N ARG A 192 5.49 23.35 4.73
CA ARG A 192 6.91 23.55 5.09
C ARG A 192 7.68 22.23 5.02
N LEU A 193 7.08 21.12 5.45
CA LEU A 193 7.68 19.79 5.33
C LEU A 193 7.88 19.33 3.88
N ASN A 194 7.06 19.82 2.94
CA ASN A 194 7.34 19.60 1.52
C ASN A 194 8.63 20.29 1.08
N LYS A 195 8.86 21.56 1.46
CA LYS A 195 10.12 22.26 1.16
C LYS A 195 11.31 21.59 1.85
N PHE A 196 11.12 21.19 3.11
CA PHE A 196 12.12 20.47 3.88
C PHE A 196 12.55 19.16 3.19
N TYR A 197 11.58 18.41 2.64
CA TYR A 197 11.85 17.23 1.83
C TYR A 197 12.69 17.53 0.59
N ASP A 198 12.39 18.62 -0.13
CA ASP A 198 13.16 19.02 -1.31
C ASP A 198 14.63 19.33 -0.94
N THR A 199 14.86 20.06 0.15
CA THR A 199 16.22 20.32 0.67
C THR A 199 16.94 19.04 1.08
N ALA A 200 16.27 18.15 1.82
CA ALA A 200 16.85 16.87 2.24
C ALA A 200 17.23 15.97 1.05
N ILE A 201 16.44 15.97 -0.02
CA ILE A 201 16.81 15.29 -1.28
C ILE A 201 18.11 15.84 -1.84
N ILE A 202 18.25 17.16 -1.92
CA ILE A 202 19.46 17.79 -2.46
C ILE A 202 20.69 17.35 -1.66
N PHE A 203 20.61 17.43 -0.33
CA PHE A 203 21.70 17.00 0.55
C PHE A 203 22.01 15.51 0.41
N SER A 204 20.99 14.67 0.23
CA SER A 204 21.21 13.23 0.00
C SER A 204 21.96 12.93 -1.29
N LYS A 205 21.87 13.80 -2.31
CA LYS A 205 22.55 13.65 -3.61
C LYS A 205 23.98 14.19 -3.60
N ILE A 206 24.27 15.20 -2.78
CA ILE A 206 25.61 15.82 -2.65
C ILE A 206 26.60 14.88 -1.94
N LYS A 207 26.10 13.85 -1.26
CA LYS A 207 26.90 12.84 -0.55
C LYS A 207 27.66 11.83 -1.43
N ASN A 208 27.67 12.02 -2.76
CA ASN A 208 28.51 11.26 -3.69
C ASN A 208 29.70 12.10 -4.15
#